data_AF-A0A2U3LTK5-F1
#
_entry.id   AF-A0A2U3LTK5-F1
#
_cell.length_a   1.000
_cell.length_b   1.000
_cell.length_c   1.000
_cell.angle_alpha   90.00
_cell.angle_beta   90.00
_cell.angle_gamma   90.00
#
_symmetry.space_group_name_H-M   'P 1'
#
loop_
_entity.id
_entity.type
_entity.pdbx_description
1 polymer ?
#
loop_
_entity_poly.entity_id
_entity_poly.type
_entity_poly.pdbx_seq_one_letter_code
_entity_poly.pdbx_strand_id
1 'polypeptide(L)'
;MTKFTIAVDRRYKNKQGEKETDFIDIISWRQLAEICANNLDKGRLVSVEGALQIRSYQDKEGNKRKAAEIVADNVFFLDHKKDNDSGGSQGQHRSSGTSSFGHEVALDDDIPF
;
A
#
# COMPACT_ATOMS: atom_id res chain seq x y z
N MET A 1 14.48 -14.77 11.04
CA MET A 1 13.99 -14.84 9.64
C MET A 1 12.52 -14.49 9.69
N THR A 2 12.05 -13.66 8.78
CA THR A 2 10.64 -13.30 8.68
C THR A 2 10.20 -13.54 7.24
N LYS A 3 9.12 -14.30 7.07
CA LYS A 3 8.50 -14.57 5.77
C LYS A 3 7.15 -13.86 5.73
N PHE A 4 6.91 -13.12 4.66
CA PHE A 4 5.63 -12.46 4.41
C PHE A 4 5.32 -12.49 2.91
N THR A 5 4.05 -12.31 2.56
CA THR A 5 3.59 -12.36 1.18
C THR A 5 3.12 -10.97 0.76
N ILE A 6 3.56 -10.53 -0.41
CA ILE A 6 3.09 -9.28 -1.02
C ILE A 6 2.09 -9.61 -2.13
N ALA A 7 1.02 -8.83 -2.19
CA ALA A 7 0.07 -8.86 -3.29
C ALA A 7 0.49 -7.82 -4.33
N VAL A 8 0.70 -8.25 -5.57
CA VAL A 8 1.10 -7.39 -6.68
C VAL A 8 0.05 -7.48 -7.78
N ASP A 9 -0.71 -6.39 -7.95
CA ASP A 9 -1.69 -6.31 -9.02
C ASP A 9 -1.00 -6.18 -10.38
N ARG A 10 -1.44 -6.98 -11.35
CA ARG A 10 -0.96 -6.87 -12.72
C ARG A 10 -1.48 -5.59 -13.37
N ARG A 11 -0.63 -5.00 -14.22
CA ARG A 11 -0.94 -3.73 -14.90
C ARG A 11 -2.12 -3.85 -15.87
N TYR A 12 -2.34 -5.02 -16.46
CA TYR A 12 -3.38 -5.28 -17.44
C TYR A 12 -4.48 -6.19 -16.88
N LYS A 13 -5.67 -6.04 -17.45
CA LYS A 13 -6.82 -6.90 -17.16
C LYS A 13 -6.76 -8.17 -18.00
N ASN A 14 -7.28 -9.27 -17.48
CA ASN A 14 -7.46 -10.50 -18.24
C ASN A 14 -8.59 -10.36 -19.29
N LYS A 15 -8.86 -11.42 -20.05
CA LYS A 15 -9.89 -11.44 -21.11
C LYS A 15 -11.31 -11.16 -20.58
N GLN A 16 -11.52 -11.35 -19.29
CA GLN A 16 -12.76 -11.16 -18.57
C GLN A 16 -12.90 -9.73 -18.00
N GLY A 17 -11.87 -8.89 -18.14
CA GLY A 17 -11.88 -7.50 -17.65
C GLY A 17 -11.50 -7.33 -16.18
N GLU A 18 -10.99 -8.39 -15.54
CA GLU A 18 -10.57 -8.42 -14.14
C GLU A 18 -9.06 -8.19 -14.02
N LYS A 19 -8.63 -7.49 -12.95
CA LYS A 19 -7.20 -7.39 -12.62
C LYS A 19 -6.81 -8.62 -11.82
N GLU A 20 -5.81 -9.34 -12.29
CA GLU A 20 -5.21 -10.45 -11.55
C GLU A 20 -4.16 -9.93 -10.57
N THR A 21 -4.03 -10.63 -9.45
CA THR A 21 -3.07 -10.32 -8.39
C THR A 21 -2.13 -11.51 -8.22
N ASP A 22 -0.83 -11.25 -8.29
CA ASP A 22 0.20 -12.23 -7.97
C ASP A 22 0.55 -12.12 -6.49
N PHE A 23 0.72 -13.28 -5.85
CA PHE A 23 1.14 -13.37 -4.45
C PHE A 23 2.57 -13.87 -4.40
N ILE A 24 3.49 -13.00 -3.98
CA ILE A 24 4.92 -13.25 -4.02
C ILE A 24 5.43 -13.39 -2.59
N ASP A 25 6.12 -14.49 -2.33
CA ASP A 25 6.73 -14.76 -1.04
C ASP A 25 8.06 -14.04 -0.91
N ILE A 26 8.21 -13.28 0.19
CA ILE A 26 9.39 -12.52 0.54
C ILE A 26 10.03 -13.13 1.79
N ILE A 27 11.35 -13.33 1.75
CA ILE A 27 12.15 -13.84 2.84
C ILE A 27 13.13 -12.74 3.26
N SER A 28 13.07 -12.36 4.54
CA SER A 28 14.01 -11.42 5.15
C SER A 28 14.81 -12.08 6.28
N TRP A 29 16.06 -11.64 6.44
CA TRP A 29 17.02 -12.20 7.40
C TRP A 29 17.57 -11.12 8.34
N ARG A 30 18.18 -11.58 9.45
CA ARG A 30 18.88 -10.72 10.42
C ARG A 30 18.04 -9.51 10.86
N GLN A 31 18.64 -8.32 10.94
CA GLN A 31 17.99 -7.08 11.35
C GLN A 31 16.79 -6.71 10.47
N LEU A 32 16.84 -6.97 9.16
CA LEU A 32 15.72 -6.70 8.26
C LEU A 32 14.49 -7.54 8.65
N ALA A 33 14.70 -8.78 9.08
CA ALA A 33 13.61 -9.64 9.56
C ALA A 33 12.91 -9.06 10.80
N GLU A 34 13.68 -8.50 11.74
CA GLU A 34 13.16 -7.87 12.95
C GLU A 34 12.39 -6.58 12.63
N ILE A 35 12.94 -5.73 11.75
CA ILE A 35 12.27 -4.51 11.27
C ILE A 35 10.94 -4.86 10.61
N CYS A 36 10.95 -5.83 9.69
CA CYS A 36 9.75 -6.30 9.01
C CYS A 36 8.72 -6.87 9.99
N ALA A 37 9.13 -7.71 10.94
CA ALA A 37 8.21 -8.30 11.91
C ALA A 37 7.55 -7.24 12.83
N ASN A 38 8.27 -6.18 13.17
CA ASN A 38 7.78 -5.14 14.08
C ASN A 38 6.98 -4.03 13.39
N ASN A 39 7.17 -3.83 12.07
CA ASN A 39 6.59 -2.70 11.36
C ASN A 39 5.66 -3.09 10.20
N LEU A 40 5.69 -4.33 9.71
CA LEU A 40 4.74 -4.76 8.68
C LEU A 40 3.42 -5.16 9.31
N ASP A 41 2.35 -4.50 8.85
CA ASP A 41 0.97 -4.87 9.11
C ASP A 41 0.27 -5.28 7.81
N LYS A 42 -0.83 -6.03 7.93
CA LYS A 42 -1.63 -6.42 6.76
C LYS A 42 -2.13 -5.17 6.02
N GLY A 43 -1.90 -5.14 4.71
CA GLY A 43 -2.31 -4.04 3.83
C GLY A 43 -1.34 -2.86 3.80
N ARG A 44 -0.21 -2.94 4.51
CA ARG A 44 0.85 -1.94 4.44
C ARG A 44 1.54 -1.99 3.08
N LEU A 45 1.67 -0.83 2.43
CA LEU A 45 2.32 -0.71 1.13
C LEU A 45 3.84 -0.68 1.30
N VAL A 46 4.55 -1.54 0.57
CA VAL A 46 6.00 -1.64 0.63
C VAL A 46 6.62 -1.84 -0.75
N SER A 47 7.86 -1.38 -0.91
CA SER A 47 8.75 -1.76 -2.01
C SER A 47 9.81 -2.72 -1.47
N VAL A 48 10.08 -3.79 -2.19
CA VAL A 48 11.07 -4.81 -1.81
C VAL A 48 12.11 -4.92 -2.92
N GLU A 49 13.38 -4.84 -2.54
CA GLU A 49 14.52 -5.10 -3.42
C GLU A 49 15.24 -6.36 -2.92
N GLY A 50 15.65 -7.22 -3.84
CA GLY A 50 16.39 -8.43 -3.49
C GLY A 50 16.57 -9.37 -4.67
N ALA A 51 16.94 -10.62 -4.37
CA ALA A 51 17.21 -11.65 -5.36
C ALA A 51 16.05 -12.65 -5.47
N LEU A 52 15.61 -12.91 -6.71
CA LEU A 52 14.70 -14.03 -6.99
C LEU A 52 15.44 -15.36 -6.81
N GLN A 53 14.86 -16.23 -5.98
CA GLN A 53 15.32 -17.59 -5.77
C GLN A 53 14.21 -18.58 -6.12
N ILE A 54 14.57 -19.55 -6.96
CA ILE A 54 13.69 -20.67 -7.30
C ILE A 54 14.25 -21.91 -6.60
N ARG A 55 13.53 -22.39 -5.58
CA ARG A 55 13.89 -23.63 -4.88
C ARG A 55 13.02 -24.79 -5.33
N SER A 56 13.63 -25.96 -5.44
CA SER A 56 12.91 -27.22 -5.63
C SER A 56 12.73 -27.91 -4.29
N TYR A 57 11.51 -28.35 -3.99
CA TYR A 57 11.21 -29.10 -2.77
C TYR A 57 10.27 -30.27 -3.10
N GLN A 58 10.24 -31.26 -2.23
CA GLN A 58 9.32 -32.38 -2.35
C GLN A 58 8.10 -32.12 -1.47
N ASP A 59 6.89 -32.26 -2.04
CA ASP A 59 5.68 -32.25 -1.22
C ASP A 59 5.52 -33.56 -0.45
N LYS A 60 4.53 -33.62 0.45
CA LYS A 60 4.30 -34.80 1.29
C LYS A 60 3.96 -36.07 0.50
N GLU A 61 3.56 -35.91 -0.76
CA GLU A 61 3.17 -36.99 -1.67
C GLU A 61 4.35 -37.45 -2.55
N GLY A 62 5.52 -36.85 -2.40
CA GLY A 62 6.72 -37.22 -3.14
C GLY A 62 6.92 -36.45 -4.45
N ASN A 63 6.04 -35.51 -4.81
CA ASN A 63 6.16 -34.77 -6.06
C ASN A 63 7.18 -33.63 -5.91
N LYS A 64 8.01 -33.44 -6.94
CA LYS A 64 8.93 -32.29 -7.02
C LYS A 64 8.15 -31.03 -7.39
N ARG A 65 8.15 -30.05 -6.50
CA ARG A 65 7.55 -28.72 -6.69
C ARG A 65 8.64 -27.66 -6.75
N LYS A 66 8.33 -26.54 -7.41
CA LYS A 66 9.18 -25.34 -7.42
C LYS A 66 8.46 -24.22 -6.67
N ALA A 67 9.18 -23.52 -5.82
CA ALA A 67 8.72 -22.27 -5.20
C ALA A 67 9.62 -21.13 -5.67
N ALA A 68 8.99 -20.02 -6.08
CA ALA A 68 9.66 -18.77 -6.38
C ALA A 68 9.51 -17.84 -5.18
N GLU A 69 10.62 -17.38 -4.62
CA GLU A 69 10.66 -16.52 -3.43
C GLU A 69 11.68 -15.40 -3.69
N ILE A 70 11.47 -14.22 -3.11
CA ILE A 70 12.44 -13.13 -3.12
C ILE A 70 13.20 -13.14 -1.79
N VAL A 71 14.52 -13.24 -1.83
CA VAL A 71 15.35 -12.96 -0.66
C VAL A 71 15.63 -11.47 -0.63
N ALA A 72 15.03 -10.77 0.33
CA ALA A 72 15.07 -9.33 0.44
C ALA A 72 16.43 -8.83 0.97
N ASP A 73 17.00 -7.87 0.24
CA ASP A 73 18.16 -7.08 0.65
C ASP A 73 17.70 -5.77 1.30
N ASN A 74 16.68 -5.12 0.73
CA ASN A 74 16.07 -3.90 1.27
C ASN A 74 14.53 -3.98 1.25
N VAL A 75 13.90 -3.34 2.24
CA VAL A 75 12.45 -3.13 2.29
C VAL A 75 12.18 -1.67 2.62
N PHE A 76 11.45 -0.99 1.75
CA PHE A 76 11.01 0.39 1.93
C PHE A 76 9.52 0.42 2.25
N PHE A 77 9.17 1.03 3.38
CA PHE A 77 7.77 1.31 3.70
C PHE A 77 7.31 2.52 2.88
N LEU A 78 6.24 2.34 2.11
CA LEU A 78 5.73 3.37 1.19
C LEU A 78 4.51 4.11 1.73
N ASP A 79 4.03 3.75 2.92
CA ASP A 79 2.92 4.41 3.57
C ASP A 79 3.38 5.62 4.40
N HIS A 80 2.53 6.63 4.45
CA HIS A 80 2.64 7.66 5.47
C HIS A 80 2.25 7.02 6.80
N LYS A 81 3.03 7.30 7.86
CA LYS A 81 2.65 6.92 9.22
C LYS A 81 1.19 7.37 9.41
N LYS A 82 0.28 6.41 9.63
CA LYS A 82 -1.11 6.72 9.98
C LYS A 82 -1.02 7.73 11.13
N ASP A 83 -1.40 8.98 10.88
CA ASP A 83 -1.75 9.86 11.97
C ASP A 83 -2.88 9.13 12.68
N ASN A 84 -2.58 8.65 13.89
CA ASN A 84 -3.59 8.17 14.81
C ASN A 84 -4.41 9.42 15.14
N ASP A 85 -5.40 9.73 14.31
CA ASP A 85 -6.51 10.60 14.66
C ASP A 85 -7.36 9.86 15.71
N SER A 86 -6.75 9.71 16.88
CA SER A 86 -7.36 9.38 18.15
C SER A 86 -7.41 10.70 18.92
N GLY A 87 -8.22 11.63 18.44
CA GLY A 87 -8.35 12.97 18.98
C GLY A 87 -9.79 13.44 18.91
N GLY A 88 -10.69 12.75 19.61
CA GLY A 88 -12.04 13.26 19.84
C GLY A 88 -11.99 14.69 20.36
N SER A 89 -12.65 15.62 19.67
CA SER A 89 -13.09 16.86 20.27
C SER A 89 -14.47 17.20 19.75
N GLN A 90 -15.44 17.06 20.66
CA GLN A 90 -16.72 17.76 20.64
C GLN A 90 -16.53 19.22 20.25
N GLY A 91 -17.12 19.60 19.12
CA GLY A 91 -17.18 20.99 18.66
C GLY A 91 -18.58 21.31 18.18
N GLN A 92 -19.55 21.21 19.09
CA GLN A 92 -20.92 21.66 18.88
C GLN A 92 -20.92 23.19 18.89
N HIS A 93 -21.08 23.84 17.73
CA HIS A 93 -21.47 25.24 17.68
C HIS A 93 -22.59 25.46 16.66
N ARG A 94 -23.78 25.61 17.22
CA ARG A 94 -24.94 26.20 16.57
C ARG A 94 -24.73 27.71 16.46
N SER A 95 -25.30 28.24 15.39
CA SER A 95 -25.92 29.58 15.25
C SER A 95 -25.08 30.81 14.90
N SER A 96 -25.66 31.53 13.93
CA SER A 96 -25.83 32.98 13.87
C SER A 96 -24.73 33.83 13.23
N GLY A 97 -24.99 34.21 11.98
CA GLY A 97 -24.93 35.59 11.46
C GLY A 97 -23.77 36.50 11.86
N THR A 98 -22.87 36.73 10.90
CA THR A 98 -22.27 38.06 10.69
C THR A 98 -21.67 38.11 9.28
N SER A 99 -22.24 39.00 8.48
CA SER A 99 -21.76 39.49 7.20
C SER A 99 -20.52 40.37 7.40
N SER A 100 -19.39 40.02 6.78
CA SER A 100 -18.37 40.98 6.36
C SER A 100 -17.30 40.24 5.56
N PHE A 101 -16.77 40.88 4.51
CA PHE A 101 -15.70 40.45 3.58
C PHE A 101 -16.17 39.44 2.50
N GLY A 102 -16.53 39.81 1.27
CA GLY A 102 -16.17 40.99 0.48
C GLY A 102 -15.19 40.62 -0.63
N HIS A 103 -15.68 40.05 -1.73
CA HIS A 103 -15.28 40.38 -3.10
C HIS A 103 -16.33 39.84 -4.08
N GLU A 104 -17.24 40.72 -4.51
CA GLU A 104 -18.23 40.44 -5.54
C GLU A 104 -17.54 40.65 -6.89
N VAL A 105 -17.35 39.57 -7.65
CA VAL A 105 -16.79 39.62 -9.00
C VAL A 105 -17.90 40.14 -9.91
N ALA A 106 -17.78 41.38 -10.37
CA ALA A 106 -18.69 41.93 -11.37
C ALA A 106 -18.50 41.11 -12.67
N LEU A 107 -19.54 40.35 -13.04
CA LEU A 107 -19.63 39.73 -14.36
C LEU A 107 -20.04 40.85 -15.32
N ASP A 108 -19.06 41.49 -15.94
CA ASP A 108 -19.31 42.46 -17.00
C ASP A 108 -19.64 41.71 -18.30
N ASP A 109 -20.76 42.10 -18.88
CA ASP A 109 -21.56 41.39 -19.87
C ASP A 109 -21.05 41.69 -21.29
N ASP A 110 -19.80 41.35 -21.60
CA ASP A 110 -19.21 41.53 -22.94
C ASP A 110 -18.11 40.49 -23.26
N ILE A 111 -18.53 39.25 -23.54
CA ILE A 111 -17.68 38.24 -24.18
C ILE A 111 -17.96 38.27 -25.69
N PRO A 112 -17.10 38.88 -26.53
CA PRO A 112 -17.26 38.81 -27.98
C PRO A 112 -16.92 37.40 -28.52
N PHE A 113 -17.72 36.96 -29.49
CA PHE A 113 -17.58 35.69 -30.22
C PHE A 113 -16.29 35.58 -31.04
#